data_AF-A0A3A4ZVC5-F1
#
_entry.id   AF-A0A3A4ZVC5-F1
#
_cell.length_a   1.000
_cell.length_b   1.000
_cell.length_c   1.000
_cell.angle_alpha   90.00
_cell.angle_beta   90.00
_cell.angle_gamma   90.00
#
_symmetry.space_group_name_H-M   'P 1'
#
loop_
_entity.id
_entity.type
_entity.pdbx_description
1 polymer ?
#
loop_
_entity_poly.entity_id
_entity_poly.type
_entity_poly.pdbx_seq_one_letter_code
_entity_poly.pdbx_strand_id
1 'polypeptide(L)'
;MKIAHIHVWDKKNKGDVSIVMAVQQLLKNTFGKAEITDFPVEVLKKNISQDLKDLNKADLIVIGGGGIYYSWFTPFNIEFINKLNPPVVIFGVGYIREYGSPSLRKNDIKSIVSLNRKAVLISVRDNYTKKFLIRAGVPNKKIAVIGDPAIFLKEKKSKIGLSSKLKIGINLNYSGWMGFGKYEKKIIRSFSKVCYYFKKYRNAKIYYLMHHPDEKNVYHKINCNGLKVINLPPMEQKFIYGKMNLVIGMMLHSAVLSFGANTPEINVAYDLRNRSFADFIGFPELLISSKKITENLLLETAIKVINNEKFYRDKFKEKKEKISLNHQQFLQKIKKYV
;
A
#
# COMPACT_ATOMS: atom_id res chain seq x y z
N MET A 1 -10.64 20.75 16.11
CA MET A 1 -9.95 20.78 14.81
C MET A 1 -10.70 19.92 13.82
N LYS A 2 -11.08 20.48 12.69
CA LYS A 2 -11.79 19.83 11.58
C LYS A 2 -10.81 19.54 10.45
N ILE A 3 -10.72 18.30 10.01
CA ILE A 3 -9.87 17.86 8.92
C ILE A 3 -10.74 17.40 7.76
N ALA A 4 -10.54 17.97 6.58
CA ALA A 4 -11.01 17.38 5.34
C ALA A 4 -9.97 16.38 4.83
N HIS A 5 -10.30 15.08 4.83
CA HIS A 5 -9.41 14.02 4.34
C HIS A 5 -9.83 13.61 2.92
N ILE A 6 -9.04 14.02 1.93
CA ILE A 6 -9.23 13.64 0.52
C ILE A 6 -8.43 12.37 0.23
N HIS A 7 -9.11 11.29 -0.19
CA HIS A 7 -8.48 9.98 -0.40
C HIS A 7 -9.15 9.14 -1.50
N VAL A 8 -8.55 7.99 -1.83
CA VAL A 8 -9.14 7.03 -2.77
C VAL A 8 -10.42 6.46 -2.17
N TRP A 9 -11.53 6.50 -2.92
CA TRP A 9 -12.86 6.09 -2.43
C TRP A 9 -13.23 4.63 -2.73
N ASP A 10 -12.24 3.73 -2.72
CA ASP A 10 -12.48 2.30 -2.93
C ASP A 10 -12.75 1.59 -1.59
N LYS A 11 -13.98 1.07 -1.44
CA LYS A 11 -14.42 0.31 -0.26
C LYS A 11 -14.24 -1.21 -0.43
N LYS A 12 -13.89 -1.68 -1.63
CA LYS A 12 -13.70 -3.11 -1.96
C LYS A 12 -12.24 -3.51 -1.81
N ASN A 13 -11.32 -2.65 -2.21
CA ASN A 13 -9.89 -2.91 -2.07
C ASN A 13 -9.43 -2.71 -0.61
N LYS A 14 -9.10 -3.82 0.05
CA LYS A 14 -8.68 -3.82 1.45
C LYS A 14 -7.41 -3.03 1.70
N GLY A 15 -6.53 -2.92 0.71
CA GLY A 15 -5.35 -2.08 0.77
C GLY A 15 -5.69 -0.60 0.86
N ASP A 16 -6.58 -0.12 -0.02
CA ASP A 16 -7.03 1.28 -0.02
C ASP A 16 -7.81 1.63 1.26
N VAL A 17 -8.66 0.72 1.74
CA VAL A 17 -9.31 0.89 3.05
C VAL A 17 -8.27 0.93 4.19
N SER A 18 -7.24 0.07 4.14
CA SER A 18 -6.20 0.01 5.17
C SER A 18 -5.41 1.31 5.29
N ILE A 19 -5.01 1.89 4.16
CA ILE A 19 -4.22 3.12 4.16
C ILE A 19 -5.06 4.32 4.62
N VAL A 20 -6.34 4.41 4.23
CA VAL A 20 -7.27 5.45 4.72
C VAL A 20 -7.41 5.38 6.24
N MET A 21 -7.73 4.20 6.77
CA MET A 21 -7.86 3.97 8.21
C MET A 21 -6.56 4.31 8.95
N ALA A 22 -5.41 3.96 8.40
CA ALA A 22 -4.12 4.24 9.02
C ALA A 22 -3.81 5.74 9.05
N VAL A 23 -4.08 6.48 7.96
CA VAL A 23 -3.94 7.94 7.94
C VAL A 23 -4.83 8.58 9.00
N GLN A 24 -6.10 8.21 9.07
CA GLN A 24 -7.02 8.74 10.06
C GLN A 24 -6.60 8.42 11.50
N GLN A 25 -6.08 7.22 11.77
CA GLN A 25 -5.52 6.85 13.08
C GLN A 25 -4.32 7.72 13.43
N LEU A 26 -3.38 7.93 12.50
CA LEU A 26 -2.21 8.78 12.70
C LEU A 26 -2.60 10.24 12.97
N LEU A 27 -3.58 10.78 12.24
CA LEU A 27 -4.12 12.13 12.44
C LEU A 27 -4.80 12.25 13.81
N LYS A 28 -5.70 11.33 14.17
CA LYS A 28 -6.37 11.34 15.49
C LYS A 28 -5.37 11.20 16.65
N ASN A 29 -4.35 10.36 16.50
CA ASN A 29 -3.29 10.26 17.51
C ASN A 29 -2.47 11.55 17.65
N THR A 30 -2.33 12.33 16.57
CA THR A 30 -1.54 13.56 16.55
C THR A 30 -2.32 14.76 17.07
N PHE A 31 -3.62 14.83 16.74
CA PHE A 31 -4.49 16.00 16.96
C PHE A 31 -5.64 15.74 17.93
N GLY A 32 -5.66 14.58 18.61
CA GLY A 32 -6.65 14.23 19.62
C GLY A 32 -8.06 14.05 19.04
N LYS A 33 -9.04 14.80 19.56
CA LYS A 33 -10.47 14.76 19.16
C LYS A 33 -10.71 15.46 17.80
N ALA A 34 -9.81 15.30 16.83
CA ALA A 34 -10.01 15.84 15.49
C ALA A 34 -11.22 15.20 14.83
N GLU A 35 -12.11 16.04 14.31
CA GLU A 35 -13.22 15.63 13.46
C GLU A 35 -12.70 15.47 12.03
N ILE A 36 -12.87 14.28 11.45
CA ILE A 36 -12.40 14.00 10.08
C ILE A 36 -13.62 13.81 9.19
N THR A 37 -13.71 14.63 8.16
CA THR A 37 -14.71 14.51 7.10
C THR A 37 -14.02 13.97 5.85
N ASP A 38 -14.52 12.85 5.35
CA ASP A 38 -13.94 12.12 4.23
C ASP A 38 -14.47 12.64 2.89
N PHE A 39 -13.56 12.86 1.93
CA PHE A 39 -13.87 13.29 0.58
C PHE A 39 -13.21 12.36 -0.46
N PRO A 40 -13.90 11.98 -1.53
CA PRO A 40 -13.29 11.21 -2.62
C PRO A 40 -12.28 12.07 -3.37
N VAL A 41 -11.15 11.50 -3.80
CA VAL A 41 -10.11 12.21 -4.57
C VAL A 41 -10.65 12.86 -5.85
N GLU A 42 -11.76 12.34 -6.37
CA GLU A 42 -12.52 12.87 -7.50
C GLU A 42 -13.02 14.30 -7.29
N VAL A 43 -13.18 14.79 -6.05
CA VAL A 43 -13.52 16.22 -5.79
C VAL A 43 -12.48 17.16 -6.39
N LEU A 44 -11.22 16.72 -6.50
CA LEU A 44 -10.15 17.52 -7.11
C LEU A 44 -10.26 17.61 -8.64
N LYS A 45 -11.13 16.84 -9.30
CA LYS A 45 -11.24 16.79 -10.77
C LYS A 45 -12.22 17.82 -11.33
N LYS A 46 -13.18 18.29 -10.53
CA LYS A 46 -14.27 19.15 -10.99
C LYS A 46 -14.31 20.44 -10.18
N ASN A 47 -14.74 21.53 -10.81
CA ASN A 47 -14.91 22.83 -10.15
C ASN A 47 -16.33 22.92 -9.56
N ILE A 48 -16.64 22.10 -8.56
CA ILE A 48 -17.97 22.05 -7.94
C ILE A 48 -18.00 23.01 -6.75
N SER A 49 -18.86 24.03 -6.82
CA SER A 49 -18.94 25.08 -5.78
C SER A 49 -19.28 24.54 -4.40
N GLN A 50 -20.10 23.48 -4.30
CA GLN A 50 -20.47 22.87 -3.02
C GLN A 50 -19.28 22.14 -2.37
N ASP A 51 -18.56 21.30 -3.13
CA ASP A 51 -17.35 20.63 -2.66
C ASP A 51 -16.32 21.65 -2.16
N LEU A 52 -16.14 22.75 -2.88
CA LEU A 52 -15.24 23.82 -2.48
C LEU A 52 -15.67 24.47 -1.16
N LYS A 53 -16.97 24.78 -1.01
CA LYS A 53 -17.52 25.33 0.24
C LYS A 53 -17.30 24.37 1.41
N ASP A 54 -17.52 23.07 1.20
CA ASP A 54 -17.40 22.08 2.27
C ASP A 54 -15.94 21.81 2.66
N LEU A 55 -15.02 21.74 1.69
CA LEU A 55 -13.59 21.65 1.96
C LEU A 55 -13.06 22.88 2.70
N ASN A 56 -13.54 24.07 2.35
CA ASN A 56 -13.11 25.34 2.97
C ASN A 56 -13.68 25.58 4.38
N LYS A 57 -14.56 24.71 4.90
CA LYS A 57 -15.00 24.73 6.30
C LYS A 57 -14.00 24.04 7.25
N ALA A 58 -13.02 23.31 6.73
CA ALA A 58 -12.02 22.60 7.52
C ALA A 58 -10.90 23.54 7.99
N ASP A 59 -10.25 23.17 9.10
CA ASP A 59 -9.04 23.85 9.58
C ASP A 59 -7.80 23.35 8.80
N LEU A 60 -7.87 22.13 8.25
CA LEU A 60 -6.79 21.46 7.54
C LEU A 60 -7.34 20.57 6.43
N ILE A 61 -6.71 20.58 5.26
CA ILE A 61 -6.97 19.60 4.19
C ILE A 61 -5.80 18.62 4.14
N VAL A 62 -6.08 17.33 4.37
CA VAL A 62 -5.09 16.25 4.21
C VAL A 62 -5.44 15.44 2.97
N ILE A 63 -4.49 15.35 2.04
CA ILE A 63 -4.62 14.58 0.80
C ILE A 63 -3.67 13.38 0.91
N GLY A 64 -4.23 12.19 1.06
CA GLY A 64 -3.47 10.96 1.37
C GLY A 64 -4.40 9.76 1.46
N GLY A 65 -3.87 8.55 1.66
CA GLY A 65 -4.71 7.35 1.70
C GLY A 65 -4.85 6.64 0.35
N GLY A 66 -3.81 6.69 -0.49
CA GLY A 66 -3.73 5.85 -1.69
C GLY A 66 -2.67 6.30 -2.68
N GLY A 67 -2.58 5.57 -3.79
CA GLY A 67 -1.81 5.99 -4.95
C GLY A 67 -2.58 7.00 -5.81
N ILE A 68 -2.70 8.23 -5.33
CA ILE A 68 -3.50 9.28 -5.97
C ILE A 68 -2.88 9.82 -7.27
N TYR A 69 -1.57 9.66 -7.45
CA TYR A 69 -0.92 10.01 -8.72
C TYR A 69 -1.09 8.82 -9.65
N TYR A 70 -2.21 8.81 -10.36
CA TYR A 70 -2.59 7.76 -11.30
C TYR A 70 -3.48 8.35 -12.38
N SER A 71 -3.36 7.85 -13.61
CA SER A 71 -4.09 8.37 -14.78
C SER A 71 -5.61 8.35 -14.61
N TRP A 72 -6.13 7.46 -13.75
CA TRP A 72 -7.55 7.40 -13.41
C TRP A 72 -8.06 8.64 -12.64
N PHE A 73 -7.22 9.17 -11.74
CA PHE A 73 -7.56 10.30 -10.89
C PHE A 73 -7.18 11.64 -11.53
N THR A 74 -6.20 11.66 -12.42
CA THR A 74 -5.72 12.88 -13.09
C THR A 74 -6.37 13.10 -14.48
N PRO A 75 -6.34 14.32 -15.02
CA PRO A 75 -5.81 15.55 -14.43
C PRO A 75 -6.72 16.07 -13.32
N PHE A 76 -6.12 16.72 -12.32
CA PHE A 76 -6.85 17.52 -11.34
C PHE A 76 -7.16 18.91 -11.91
N ASN A 77 -8.23 19.52 -11.42
CA ASN A 77 -8.63 20.87 -11.78
C ASN A 77 -7.77 21.89 -11.02
N ILE A 78 -6.90 22.60 -11.75
CA ILE A 78 -5.95 23.57 -11.18
C ILE A 78 -6.65 24.77 -10.55
N GLU A 79 -7.74 25.25 -11.18
CA GLU A 79 -8.51 26.39 -10.66
C GLU A 79 -9.15 26.05 -9.31
N PHE A 80 -9.75 24.86 -9.20
CA PHE A 80 -10.32 24.34 -7.96
C PHE A 80 -9.26 24.22 -6.86
N ILE A 81 -8.10 23.62 -7.17
CA ILE A 81 -6.97 23.50 -6.23
C ILE A 81 -6.52 24.88 -5.71
N ASN A 82 -6.46 25.88 -6.59
CA ASN A 82 -6.02 27.22 -6.19
C ASN A 82 -7.00 27.89 -5.22
N LYS A 83 -8.31 27.60 -5.33
CA LYS A 83 -9.39 28.13 -4.48
C LYS A 83 -9.50 27.47 -3.09
N LEU A 84 -8.73 26.42 -2.81
CA LEU A 84 -8.69 25.81 -1.47
C LEU A 84 -8.04 26.78 -0.48
N ASN A 85 -8.74 27.15 0.60
CA ASN A 85 -8.27 28.13 1.57
C ASN A 85 -7.46 27.50 2.72
N PRO A 86 -7.88 26.37 3.33
CA PRO A 86 -7.11 25.77 4.42
C PRO A 86 -5.73 25.29 3.96
N PRO A 87 -4.77 25.16 4.89
CA PRO A 87 -3.49 24.54 4.60
C PRO A 87 -3.68 23.14 4.01
N VAL A 88 -3.07 22.90 2.85
CA VAL A 88 -3.12 21.61 2.16
C VAL A 88 -1.87 20.80 2.49
N VAL A 89 -2.04 19.59 3.02
CA VAL A 89 -0.96 18.65 3.30
C VAL A 89 -1.08 17.42 2.43
N ILE A 90 0.00 17.08 1.73
CA ILE A 90 0.13 15.80 1.01
C ILE A 90 0.75 14.77 1.96
N PHE A 91 0.03 13.68 2.24
CA PHE A 91 0.39 12.70 3.27
C PHE A 91 0.60 11.29 2.70
N GLY A 92 1.86 10.86 2.60
CA GLY A 92 2.22 9.47 2.26
C GLY A 92 1.71 9.00 0.89
N VAL A 93 1.59 9.91 -0.08
CA VAL A 93 1.02 9.58 -1.40
C VAL A 93 1.98 8.79 -2.28
N GLY A 94 1.44 8.03 -3.24
CA GLY A 94 2.22 7.22 -4.18
C GLY A 94 1.90 7.48 -5.65
N TYR A 95 2.91 7.28 -6.51
CA TYR A 95 2.76 7.20 -7.96
C TYR A 95 2.49 5.76 -8.42
N ILE A 96 1.34 5.53 -9.07
CA ILE A 96 0.96 4.23 -9.62
C ILE A 96 1.38 4.14 -11.08
N ARG A 97 2.12 3.07 -11.41
CA ARG A 97 2.40 2.67 -12.78
C ARG A 97 2.74 1.18 -12.88
N GLU A 98 1.92 0.44 -13.60
CA GLU A 98 2.15 -0.96 -13.94
C GLU A 98 3.23 -1.11 -15.02
N TYR A 99 3.88 -2.28 -15.08
CA TYR A 99 4.88 -2.52 -16.12
C TYR A 99 4.23 -2.53 -17.50
N GLY A 100 4.71 -1.66 -18.39
CA GLY A 100 4.19 -1.52 -19.74
C GLY A 100 3.07 -0.48 -19.88
N SER A 101 2.54 0.05 -18.78
CA SER A 101 1.59 1.17 -18.84
C SER A 101 2.27 2.45 -19.37
N PRO A 102 1.56 3.23 -20.20
CA PRO A 102 2.06 4.51 -20.69
C PRO A 102 2.38 5.46 -19.53
N SER A 103 3.29 6.40 -19.78
CA SER A 103 3.56 7.49 -18.85
C SER A 103 2.34 8.40 -18.71
N LEU A 104 2.25 9.14 -17.61
CA LEU A 104 1.23 10.18 -17.43
C LEU A 104 1.34 11.25 -18.53
N ARG A 105 0.20 11.79 -18.96
CA ARG A 105 0.17 12.84 -19.99
C ARG A 105 0.67 14.15 -19.40
N LYS A 106 1.03 15.10 -20.26
CA LYS A 106 1.52 16.44 -19.84
C LYS A 106 0.54 17.14 -18.88
N ASN A 107 -0.77 17.09 -19.15
CA ASN A 107 -1.79 17.71 -18.30
C ASN A 107 -1.94 17.01 -16.94
N ASP A 108 -1.81 15.68 -16.90
CA ASP A 108 -1.81 14.91 -15.66
C ASP A 108 -0.65 15.39 -14.76
N ILE A 109 0.57 15.44 -15.34
CA ILE A 109 1.78 15.90 -14.64
C ILE A 109 1.63 17.36 -14.18
N LYS A 110 1.16 18.27 -15.06
CA LYS A 110 0.94 19.69 -14.73
C LYS A 110 0.01 19.84 -13.53
N SER A 111 -1.09 19.09 -13.49
CA SER A 111 -2.04 19.15 -12.38
C SER A 111 -1.48 18.59 -11.06
N ILE A 112 -0.68 17.51 -11.12
CA ILE A 112 0.03 16.98 -9.95
C ILE A 112 1.03 18.00 -9.40
N VAL A 113 1.80 18.66 -10.29
CA VAL A 113 2.76 19.70 -9.89
C VAL A 113 2.05 20.89 -9.25
N SER A 114 0.92 21.32 -9.81
CA SER A 114 0.11 22.40 -9.23
C SER A 114 -0.40 22.04 -7.83
N LEU A 115 -0.93 20.83 -7.64
CA LEU A 115 -1.35 20.34 -6.32
C LEU A 115 -0.20 20.36 -5.30
N ASN A 116 0.97 19.85 -5.69
CA ASN A 116 2.15 19.83 -4.82
C ASN A 116 2.70 21.24 -4.53
N ARG A 117 2.56 22.20 -5.46
CA ARG A 117 2.96 23.59 -5.22
C ARG A 117 2.01 24.30 -4.25
N LYS A 118 0.71 23.98 -4.28
CA LYS A 118 -0.30 24.49 -3.34
C LYS A 118 -0.07 23.96 -1.92
N ALA A 119 0.43 22.73 -1.79
CA ALA A 119 0.62 22.09 -0.50
C ALA A 119 1.69 22.79 0.37
N VAL A 120 1.37 23.00 1.65
CA VAL A 120 2.31 23.56 2.64
C VAL A 120 3.35 22.52 3.09
N LEU A 121 2.98 21.24 3.07
CA LEU A 121 3.86 20.11 3.37
C LEU A 121 3.61 18.96 2.39
N ILE A 122 4.69 18.31 1.98
CA ILE A 122 4.65 17.20 1.03
C ILE A 122 5.37 16.00 1.60
N SER A 123 4.65 14.89 1.73
CA SER A 123 5.24 13.58 1.97
C SER A 123 4.76 12.54 0.99
N VAL A 124 5.66 11.63 0.64
CA VAL A 124 5.40 10.50 -0.25
C VAL A 124 5.78 9.20 0.43
N ARG A 125 5.17 8.09 -0.01
CA ARG A 125 5.44 6.79 0.59
C ARG A 125 6.74 6.14 0.16
N ASP A 126 7.34 6.57 -0.95
CA ASP A 126 8.50 5.88 -1.53
C ASP A 126 9.40 6.78 -2.39
N ASN A 127 10.63 6.31 -2.63
CA ASN A 127 11.64 7.05 -3.39
C ASN A 127 11.31 7.17 -4.88
N TYR A 128 10.56 6.23 -5.45
CA TYR A 128 10.11 6.31 -6.85
C TYR A 128 9.17 7.49 -7.06
N THR A 129 8.20 7.68 -6.16
CA THR A 129 7.26 8.81 -6.17
C THR A 129 8.01 10.12 -5.97
N LYS A 130 8.99 10.17 -5.05
CA LYS A 130 9.85 11.35 -4.86
C LYS A 130 10.62 11.71 -6.15
N LYS A 131 11.27 10.74 -6.79
CA LYS A 131 12.01 10.93 -8.04
C LYS A 131 11.10 11.43 -9.17
N PHE A 132 9.87 10.91 -9.25
CA PHE A 132 8.87 11.38 -10.20
C PHE A 132 8.54 12.87 -9.99
N LEU A 133 8.23 13.28 -8.76
CA LEU A 133 7.92 14.68 -8.45
C LEU A 133 9.11 15.63 -8.72
N ILE A 134 10.33 15.22 -8.39
CA ILE A 134 11.54 16.01 -8.68
C ILE A 134 11.69 16.23 -10.18
N ARG A 135 11.59 15.15 -10.98
CA ARG A 135 11.65 15.24 -12.45
C ARG A 135 10.53 16.11 -13.04
N ALA A 136 9.37 16.15 -12.39
CA ALA A 136 8.24 17.00 -12.77
C ALA A 136 8.41 18.47 -12.34
N GLY A 137 9.47 18.82 -11.60
CA GLY A 137 9.76 20.21 -11.20
C GLY A 137 9.31 20.60 -9.79
N VAL A 138 9.01 19.63 -8.91
CA VAL A 138 8.78 19.88 -7.48
C VAL A 138 10.14 19.87 -6.74
N PRO A 139 10.50 20.91 -5.98
CA PRO A 139 11.81 20.97 -5.33
C PRO A 139 12.07 19.81 -4.36
N ASN A 140 13.21 19.13 -4.50
CA ASN A 140 13.61 17.98 -3.66
C ASN A 140 13.47 18.26 -2.15
N LYS A 141 13.92 19.44 -1.70
CA LYS A 141 13.88 19.86 -0.29
C LYS A 141 12.47 19.93 0.31
N LYS A 142 11.42 20.05 -0.52
CA LYS A 142 10.02 20.07 -0.07
C LYS A 142 9.42 18.69 0.15
N ILE A 143 10.04 17.62 -0.38
CA ILE A 143 9.45 16.29 -0.43
C ILE A 143 10.08 15.38 0.62
N ALA A 144 9.33 15.09 1.68
CA ALA A 144 9.68 14.07 2.67
C ALA A 144 9.30 12.67 2.18
N VAL A 145 10.13 11.67 2.43
CA VAL A 145 9.76 10.26 2.21
C VAL A 145 9.46 9.66 3.57
N ILE A 146 8.19 9.33 3.81
CA ILE A 146 7.74 8.85 5.13
C ILE A 146 7.42 7.36 5.15
N GLY A 147 7.20 6.72 3.99
CA GLY A 147 6.71 5.33 3.96
C GLY A 147 5.19 5.24 3.87
N ASP A 148 4.68 4.08 3.47
CA ASP A 148 3.24 3.87 3.34
C ASP A 148 2.54 3.88 4.71
N PRO A 149 1.52 4.72 4.95
CA PRO A 149 0.80 4.77 6.22
C PRO A 149 0.20 3.43 6.69
N ALA A 150 -0.19 2.53 5.78
CA ALA A 150 -0.78 1.23 6.15
C ALA A 150 0.17 0.35 6.99
N ILE A 151 1.49 0.62 6.96
CA ILE A 151 2.49 0.02 7.86
C ILE A 151 2.08 0.17 9.34
N PHE A 152 1.41 1.27 9.70
CA PHE A 152 1.01 1.60 11.07
C PHE A 152 -0.47 1.37 11.38
N LEU A 153 -1.25 0.79 10.46
CA LEU A 153 -2.63 0.38 10.75
C LEU A 153 -2.66 -0.45 12.04
N LYS A 154 -3.51 -0.09 13.00
CA LYS A 154 -3.65 -0.86 14.24
C LYS A 154 -4.11 -2.29 13.95
N GLU A 155 -3.51 -3.26 14.66
CA GLU A 155 -3.97 -4.65 14.62
C GLU A 155 -5.15 -4.85 15.59
N LYS A 156 -6.17 -5.59 15.15
CA LYS A 156 -7.29 -6.03 15.99
C LYS A 156 -7.28 -7.54 16.05
N LYS A 157 -7.29 -8.12 17.25
CA LYS A 157 -7.30 -9.58 17.42
C LYS A 157 -8.50 -10.19 16.70
N SER A 158 -8.24 -11.17 15.83
CA SER A 158 -9.28 -11.96 15.17
C SER A 158 -9.64 -13.19 15.99
N LYS A 159 -10.89 -13.62 15.91
CA LYS A 159 -11.38 -14.89 16.49
C LYS A 159 -11.06 -16.11 15.61
N ILE A 160 -10.54 -15.92 14.39
CA ILE A 160 -10.22 -17.04 13.50
C ILE A 160 -9.11 -17.90 14.11
N GLY A 161 -9.44 -19.18 14.34
CA GLY A 161 -8.47 -20.20 14.70
C GLY A 161 -7.46 -20.42 13.57
N LEU A 162 -6.19 -20.16 13.87
CA LEU A 162 -5.05 -20.56 13.06
C LEU A 162 -4.41 -21.79 13.71
N SER A 163 -4.04 -22.76 12.90
CA SER A 163 -3.57 -24.07 13.36
C SER A 163 -2.31 -24.42 12.57
N SER A 164 -1.45 -25.27 13.15
CA SER A 164 -0.07 -25.55 12.71
C SER A 164 0.97 -24.53 13.21
N LYS A 165 2.16 -25.10 13.49
CA LYS A 165 3.37 -24.35 13.83
C LYS A 165 3.81 -23.49 12.63
N LEU A 166 3.76 -24.05 11.42
CA LEU A 166 4.17 -23.36 10.19
C LEU A 166 2.94 -22.92 9.38
N LYS A 167 2.81 -21.60 9.18
CA LYS A 167 1.67 -20.97 8.51
C LYS A 167 2.19 -20.07 7.39
N ILE A 168 1.71 -20.29 6.17
CA ILE A 168 2.08 -19.49 5.00
C ILE A 168 0.85 -18.79 4.47
N GLY A 169 0.94 -17.46 4.36
CA GLY A 169 -0.05 -16.65 3.68
C GLY A 169 0.28 -16.51 2.19
N ILE A 170 -0.72 -16.57 1.32
CA ILE A 170 -0.56 -16.27 -0.10
C ILE A 170 -1.62 -15.27 -0.56
N ASN A 171 -1.26 -14.42 -1.50
CA ASN A 171 -2.18 -13.48 -2.15
C ASN A 171 -1.84 -13.35 -3.64
N LEU A 172 -2.87 -13.26 -4.49
CA LEU A 172 -2.69 -12.96 -5.91
C LEU A 172 -3.32 -11.60 -6.24
N ASN A 173 -2.90 -11.03 -7.36
CA ASN A 173 -3.62 -9.93 -7.98
C ASN A 173 -4.85 -10.49 -8.74
N TYR A 174 -5.91 -9.71 -8.88
CA TYR A 174 -7.14 -10.04 -9.60
C TYR A 174 -7.29 -9.29 -10.93
N SER A 175 -6.46 -8.28 -11.22
CA SER A 175 -6.65 -7.35 -12.36
C SER A 175 -6.35 -7.96 -13.75
N GLY A 176 -6.53 -9.26 -13.95
CA GLY A 176 -6.36 -9.95 -15.23
C GLY A 176 -5.01 -9.64 -15.90
N TRP A 177 -5.03 -9.21 -17.16
CA TRP A 177 -3.82 -8.84 -17.91
C TRP A 177 -3.00 -7.73 -17.23
N MET A 178 -3.63 -6.75 -16.58
CA MET A 178 -2.88 -5.71 -15.86
C MET A 178 -2.11 -6.26 -14.65
N GLY A 179 -2.58 -7.36 -14.06
CA GLY A 179 -1.95 -7.99 -12.90
C GLY A 179 -0.97 -9.11 -13.25
N PHE A 180 -1.35 -9.99 -14.17
CA PHE A 180 -0.56 -11.17 -14.53
C PHE A 180 0.25 -10.98 -15.82
N GLY A 181 -0.20 -10.09 -16.71
CA GLY A 181 0.25 -10.04 -18.10
C GLY A 181 0.22 -11.42 -18.75
N LYS A 182 1.20 -11.71 -19.58
CA LYS A 182 1.39 -13.05 -20.19
C LYS A 182 1.92 -14.13 -19.23
N TYR A 183 2.11 -13.83 -17.94
CA TYR A 183 2.82 -14.70 -16.99
C TYR A 183 1.90 -15.48 -16.05
N GLU A 184 0.57 -15.38 -16.20
CA GLU A 184 -0.42 -16.01 -15.30
C GLU A 184 -0.13 -17.48 -15.04
N LYS A 185 -0.03 -18.30 -16.10
CA LYS A 185 0.23 -19.75 -15.97
C LYS A 185 1.51 -20.05 -15.18
N LYS A 186 2.57 -19.27 -15.40
CA LYS A 186 3.86 -19.44 -14.71
C LYS A 186 3.76 -19.06 -13.24
N ILE A 187 3.05 -17.98 -12.92
CA ILE A 187 2.78 -17.53 -11.55
C ILE A 187 1.97 -18.60 -10.81
N ILE A 188 0.84 -19.03 -11.37
CA ILE A 188 -0.05 -20.03 -10.75
C ILE A 188 0.70 -21.35 -10.48
N ARG A 189 1.50 -21.84 -11.43
CA ARG A 189 2.34 -23.04 -11.23
C ARG A 189 3.35 -22.84 -10.11
N SER A 190 3.98 -21.67 -10.03
CA SER A 190 4.97 -21.36 -8.99
C SER A 190 4.34 -21.33 -7.60
N PHE A 191 3.19 -20.68 -7.43
CA PHE A 191 2.44 -20.71 -6.17
C PHE A 191 2.00 -22.13 -5.79
N SER A 192 1.53 -22.92 -6.77
CA SER A 192 1.12 -24.31 -6.55
C SER A 192 2.29 -25.19 -6.09
N LYS A 193 3.48 -25.01 -6.67
CA LYS A 193 4.71 -25.71 -6.27
C LYS A 193 5.09 -25.41 -4.82
N VAL A 194 5.04 -24.14 -4.41
CA VAL A 194 5.27 -23.73 -3.01
C VAL A 194 4.26 -24.40 -2.09
N CYS A 195 2.97 -24.34 -2.42
CA CYS A 195 1.92 -24.95 -1.62
C CYS A 195 2.17 -26.46 -1.44
N TYR A 196 2.44 -27.17 -2.53
CA TYR A 196 2.76 -28.60 -2.51
C TYR A 196 3.94 -28.91 -1.59
N TYR A 197 5.07 -28.21 -1.78
CA TYR A 197 6.29 -28.47 -1.02
C TYR A 197 6.08 -28.28 0.49
N PHE A 198 5.56 -27.12 0.91
CA PHE A 198 5.43 -26.81 2.33
C PHE A 198 4.37 -27.65 3.04
N LYS A 199 3.30 -28.04 2.33
CA LYS A 199 2.33 -28.98 2.88
C LYS A 199 2.93 -30.37 3.05
N LYS A 200 3.54 -30.92 2.00
CA LYS A 200 4.04 -32.29 1.98
C LYS A 200 5.26 -32.50 2.88
N TYR A 201 6.21 -31.57 2.85
CA TYR A 201 7.53 -31.76 3.49
C TYR A 201 7.74 -30.94 4.76
N ARG A 202 6.85 -29.99 5.08
CA ARG A 202 7.01 -29.10 6.25
C ARG A 202 5.74 -29.00 7.11
N ASN A 203 4.71 -29.80 6.82
CA ASN A 203 3.42 -29.81 7.52
C ASN A 203 2.81 -28.40 7.70
N ALA A 204 3.00 -27.54 6.70
CA ALA A 204 2.50 -26.18 6.73
C ALA A 204 1.00 -26.13 6.44
N LYS A 205 0.31 -25.16 7.05
CA LYS A 205 -1.02 -24.74 6.57
C LYS A 205 -0.90 -23.49 5.71
N ILE A 206 -1.60 -23.52 4.57
CA ILE A 206 -1.62 -22.45 3.59
C ILE A 206 -2.94 -21.68 3.69
N TYR A 207 -2.84 -20.36 3.75
CA TYR A 207 -3.95 -19.44 3.89
C TYR A 207 -3.97 -18.47 2.71
N TYR A 208 -5.10 -18.31 2.04
CA TYR A 208 -5.26 -17.27 1.04
C TYR A 208 -5.72 -15.97 1.72
N LEU A 209 -4.92 -14.92 1.66
CA LEU A 209 -5.18 -13.64 2.31
C LEU A 209 -5.80 -12.68 1.29
N MET A 210 -7.13 -12.63 1.26
CA MET A 210 -7.86 -11.93 0.19
C MET A 210 -7.82 -10.41 0.38
N HIS A 211 -7.51 -9.64 -0.67
CA HIS A 211 -7.53 -8.16 -0.63
C HIS A 211 -8.69 -7.55 -1.40
N HIS A 212 -9.15 -8.18 -2.47
CA HIS A 212 -10.28 -7.74 -3.28
C HIS A 212 -11.29 -8.88 -3.55
N PRO A 213 -12.61 -8.63 -3.60
CA PRO A 213 -13.61 -9.66 -3.89
C PRO A 213 -13.39 -10.42 -5.20
N ASP A 214 -12.86 -9.76 -6.22
CA ASP A 214 -12.61 -10.38 -7.54
C ASP A 214 -11.45 -11.38 -7.54
N GLU A 215 -10.67 -11.46 -6.46
CA GLU A 215 -9.67 -12.53 -6.29
C GLU A 215 -10.31 -13.93 -6.29
N LYS A 216 -11.62 -14.04 -6.00
CA LYS A 216 -12.40 -15.28 -6.17
C LYS A 216 -12.31 -15.90 -7.57
N ASN A 217 -12.06 -15.06 -8.57
CA ASN A 217 -11.95 -15.47 -9.97
C ASN A 217 -10.56 -16.02 -10.32
N VAL A 218 -9.57 -15.97 -9.40
CA VAL A 218 -8.19 -16.37 -9.69
C VAL A 218 -7.59 -17.33 -8.68
N TYR A 219 -7.92 -17.23 -7.38
CA TYR A 219 -7.21 -18.04 -6.38
C TYR A 219 -7.47 -19.53 -6.50
N HIS A 220 -8.64 -19.93 -7.03
CA HIS A 220 -8.99 -21.34 -7.24
C HIS A 220 -8.10 -22.01 -8.29
N LYS A 221 -7.40 -21.23 -9.13
CA LYS A 221 -6.43 -21.73 -10.12
C LYS A 221 -5.15 -22.26 -9.44
N ILE A 222 -4.86 -21.85 -8.21
CA ILE A 222 -3.74 -22.40 -7.44
C ILE A 222 -4.12 -23.81 -7.00
N ASN A 223 -3.37 -24.80 -7.48
CA ASN A 223 -3.56 -26.19 -7.06
C ASN A 223 -2.99 -26.38 -5.64
N CYS A 224 -3.82 -26.09 -4.63
CA CYS A 224 -3.49 -26.24 -3.22
C CYS A 224 -4.70 -26.81 -2.47
N ASN A 225 -4.71 -28.13 -2.26
CA ASN A 225 -5.75 -28.78 -1.45
C ASN A 225 -5.88 -28.12 -0.07
N GLY A 226 -7.10 -27.98 0.45
CA GLY A 226 -7.34 -27.41 1.80
C GLY A 226 -6.85 -25.97 2.00
N LEU A 227 -6.77 -25.18 0.93
CA LEU A 227 -6.48 -23.75 1.01
C LEU A 227 -7.61 -23.03 1.76
N LYS A 228 -7.30 -22.41 2.91
CA LYS A 228 -8.29 -21.67 3.70
C LYS A 228 -8.27 -20.19 3.30
N VAL A 229 -9.38 -19.70 2.76
CA VAL A 229 -9.53 -18.28 2.41
C VAL A 229 -9.82 -17.46 3.65
N ILE A 230 -9.05 -16.39 3.85
CA ILE A 230 -9.21 -15.40 4.91
C ILE A 230 -9.61 -14.08 4.25
N ASN A 231 -10.82 -13.64 4.58
CA ASN A 231 -11.35 -12.34 4.19
C ASN A 231 -11.92 -11.66 5.43
N LEU A 232 -11.10 -10.84 6.09
CA LEU A 232 -11.43 -10.15 7.32
C LEU A 232 -11.37 -8.64 7.14
N PRO A 233 -12.00 -7.85 8.03
CA PRO A 233 -11.77 -6.41 8.06
C PRO A 233 -10.27 -6.07 8.17
N PRO A 234 -9.80 -4.94 7.60
CA PRO A 234 -8.38 -4.58 7.50
C PRO A 234 -7.53 -4.81 8.75
N MET A 235 -7.98 -4.35 9.91
CA MET A 235 -7.23 -4.46 11.18
C MET A 235 -7.13 -5.91 11.66
N GLU A 236 -8.17 -6.73 11.43
CA GLU A 236 -8.17 -8.15 11.77
C GLU A 236 -7.37 -8.96 10.76
N GLN A 237 -7.43 -8.59 9.48
CA GLN A 237 -6.59 -9.15 8.44
C GLN A 237 -5.11 -8.91 8.77
N LYS A 238 -4.72 -7.68 9.12
CA LYS A 238 -3.33 -7.36 9.54
C LYS A 238 -2.88 -8.17 10.75
N PHE A 239 -3.76 -8.41 11.72
CA PHE A 239 -3.45 -9.32 12.81
C PHE A 239 -3.15 -10.75 12.32
N ILE A 240 -3.90 -11.26 11.32
CA ILE A 240 -3.62 -12.56 10.70
C ILE A 240 -2.26 -12.55 9.97
N TYR A 241 -1.91 -11.46 9.28
CA TYR A 241 -0.58 -11.29 8.69
C TYR A 241 0.53 -11.48 9.73
N GLY A 242 0.39 -10.90 10.92
CA GLY A 242 1.34 -11.05 12.05
C GLY A 242 1.44 -12.46 12.63
N LYS A 243 0.54 -13.38 12.26
CA LYS A 243 0.56 -14.79 12.67
C LYS A 243 1.14 -15.73 11.62
N MET A 244 1.43 -15.25 10.41
CA MET A 244 2.08 -16.06 9.37
C MET A 244 3.59 -16.08 9.59
N ASN A 245 4.25 -17.18 9.22
CA ASN A 245 5.71 -17.29 9.20
C ASN A 245 6.31 -16.66 7.94
N LEU A 246 5.57 -16.74 6.83
CA LEU A 246 5.89 -16.15 5.54
C LEU A 246 4.60 -15.74 4.85
N VAL A 247 4.63 -14.62 4.13
CA VAL A 247 3.63 -14.27 3.14
C VAL A 247 4.26 -14.26 1.75
N ILE A 248 3.52 -14.71 0.74
CA ILE A 248 3.91 -14.56 -0.67
C ILE A 248 2.76 -13.86 -1.38
N GLY A 249 2.96 -12.60 -1.76
CA GLY A 249 1.89 -11.76 -2.30
C GLY A 249 2.23 -11.19 -3.67
N MET A 250 1.19 -10.81 -4.41
CA MET A 250 1.35 -9.94 -5.59
C MET A 250 0.93 -8.51 -5.28
N MET A 251 -0.18 -8.33 -4.57
CA MET A 251 -0.69 -6.98 -4.29
C MET A 251 0.25 -6.22 -3.35
N LEU A 252 0.51 -4.94 -3.66
CA LEU A 252 1.38 -4.08 -2.84
C LEU A 252 0.97 -4.10 -1.37
N HIS A 253 -0.31 -3.96 -1.06
CA HIS A 253 -0.76 -3.91 0.33
C HIS A 253 -0.69 -5.26 1.05
N SER A 254 -0.52 -6.38 0.34
CA SER A 254 -0.11 -7.63 0.99
C SER A 254 1.29 -7.49 1.58
N ALA A 255 2.24 -6.92 0.83
CA ALA A 255 3.60 -6.65 1.31
C ALA A 255 3.62 -5.60 2.43
N VAL A 256 2.89 -4.50 2.26
CA VAL A 256 2.84 -3.41 3.24
C VAL A 256 2.26 -3.87 4.58
N LEU A 257 1.15 -4.63 4.57
CA LEU A 257 0.55 -5.14 5.80
C LEU A 257 1.40 -6.24 6.44
N SER A 258 2.06 -7.10 5.66
CA SER A 258 3.01 -8.11 6.17
C SER A 258 4.18 -7.43 6.88
N PHE A 259 4.83 -6.48 6.22
CA PHE A 259 5.93 -5.69 6.80
C PHE A 259 5.46 -4.94 8.06
N GLY A 260 4.29 -4.31 8.00
CA GLY A 260 3.69 -3.61 9.14
C GLY A 260 3.36 -4.53 10.32
N ALA A 261 3.19 -5.84 10.09
CA ALA A 261 3.00 -6.86 11.12
C ALA A 261 4.31 -7.61 11.48
N ASN A 262 5.46 -7.13 11.00
CA ASN A 262 6.78 -7.74 11.14
C ASN A 262 6.83 -9.20 10.64
N THR A 263 6.08 -9.51 9.58
CA THR A 263 6.08 -10.82 8.93
C THR A 263 6.86 -10.75 7.61
N PRO A 264 7.84 -11.64 7.38
CA PRO A 264 8.58 -11.68 6.12
C PRO A 264 7.63 -11.91 4.93
N GLU A 265 7.84 -11.18 3.84
CA GLU A 265 7.01 -11.27 2.65
C GLU A 265 7.87 -11.37 1.39
N ILE A 266 7.51 -12.27 0.49
CA ILE A 266 8.06 -12.34 -0.87
C ILE A 266 7.05 -11.72 -1.82
N ASN A 267 7.47 -10.64 -2.48
CA ASN A 267 6.63 -9.86 -3.36
C ASN A 267 6.82 -10.29 -4.82
N VAL A 268 5.80 -10.92 -5.39
CA VAL A 268 5.72 -11.25 -6.82
C VAL A 268 5.24 -10.02 -7.61
N ALA A 269 6.20 -9.18 -7.98
CA ALA A 269 5.99 -7.83 -8.48
C ALA A 269 5.55 -7.77 -9.94
N TYR A 270 4.41 -7.13 -10.18
CA TYR A 270 3.86 -6.82 -11.52
C TYR A 270 3.84 -5.32 -11.83
N ASP A 271 4.21 -4.46 -10.88
CA ASP A 271 4.30 -3.02 -11.08
C ASP A 271 5.54 -2.38 -10.41
N LEU A 272 5.72 -1.08 -10.63
CA LEU A 272 6.84 -0.31 -10.10
C LEU A 272 6.71 0.00 -8.59
N ARG A 273 5.49 -0.08 -8.04
CA ARG A 273 5.22 0.18 -6.62
C ARG A 273 5.74 -0.97 -5.77
N ASN A 274 5.52 -2.21 -6.18
CA ASN A 274 6.08 -3.39 -5.52
C ASN A 274 7.62 -3.27 -5.41
N ARG A 275 8.28 -2.90 -6.51
CA ARG A 275 9.73 -2.67 -6.57
C ARG A 275 10.17 -1.57 -5.62
N SER A 276 9.53 -0.40 -5.74
CA SER A 276 9.84 0.76 -4.91
C SER A 276 9.66 0.46 -3.42
N PHE A 277 8.66 -0.34 -3.05
CA PHE A 277 8.45 -0.74 -1.66
C PHE A 277 9.56 -1.64 -1.13
N ALA A 278 9.95 -2.69 -1.87
CA ALA A 278 11.05 -3.57 -1.48
C ALA A 278 12.37 -2.80 -1.31
N ASP A 279 12.68 -1.89 -2.24
CA ASP A 279 13.84 -1.00 -2.16
C ASP A 279 13.74 -0.06 -0.93
N PHE A 280 12.55 0.48 -0.67
CA PHE A 280 12.31 1.39 0.45
C PHE A 280 12.51 0.73 1.81
N ILE A 281 12.04 -0.51 1.98
CA ILE A 281 12.24 -1.26 3.22
C ILE A 281 13.67 -1.83 3.34
N GLY A 282 14.43 -1.86 2.25
CA GLY A 282 15.83 -2.30 2.23
C GLY A 282 16.01 -3.80 1.97
N PHE A 283 15.01 -4.45 1.38
CA PHE A 283 15.00 -5.89 1.10
C PHE A 283 14.64 -6.19 -0.37
N PRO A 284 15.41 -5.67 -1.35
CA PRO A 284 15.14 -5.91 -2.76
C PRO A 284 15.20 -7.40 -3.16
N GLU A 285 15.89 -8.23 -2.39
CA GLU A 285 15.97 -9.69 -2.59
C GLU A 285 14.65 -10.42 -2.30
N LEU A 286 13.73 -9.80 -1.56
CA LEU A 286 12.40 -10.33 -1.32
C LEU A 286 11.45 -10.08 -2.51
N LEU A 287 11.91 -9.39 -3.55
CA LEU A 287 11.13 -9.10 -4.73
C LEU A 287 11.47 -10.03 -5.89
N ILE A 288 10.45 -10.73 -6.38
CA ILE A 288 10.53 -11.53 -7.60
C ILE A 288 9.70 -10.85 -8.68
N SER A 289 10.33 -10.40 -9.75
CA SER A 289 9.57 -9.87 -10.89
C SER A 289 8.70 -10.97 -11.52
N SER A 290 7.43 -10.67 -11.79
CA SER A 290 6.50 -11.56 -12.50
C SER A 290 7.05 -12.05 -13.84
N LYS A 291 7.93 -11.26 -14.49
CA LYS A 291 8.60 -11.64 -15.74
C LYS A 291 9.65 -12.74 -15.56
N LYS A 292 10.33 -12.76 -14.40
CA LYS A 292 11.45 -13.65 -14.09
C LYS A 292 11.06 -14.85 -13.22
N ILE A 293 9.86 -14.84 -12.63
CA ILE A 293 9.38 -15.91 -11.75
C ILE A 293 9.52 -17.28 -12.40
N THR A 294 9.98 -18.28 -11.66
CA THR A 294 9.94 -19.70 -12.02
C THR A 294 9.48 -20.50 -10.80
N GLU A 295 9.05 -21.74 -11.00
CA GLU A 295 8.62 -22.62 -9.90
C GLU A 295 9.75 -22.79 -8.87
N ASN A 296 10.97 -23.04 -9.34
CA ASN A 296 12.14 -23.22 -8.48
C ASN A 296 12.57 -21.92 -7.81
N LEU A 297 12.62 -20.78 -8.54
CA LEU A 297 13.02 -19.50 -7.96
C LEU A 297 12.11 -19.09 -6.80
N LEU A 298 10.79 -19.20 -6.96
CA LEU A 298 9.86 -18.86 -5.88
C LEU A 298 10.01 -19.82 -4.69
N LEU A 299 10.14 -21.13 -4.96
CA LEU A 299 10.28 -22.14 -3.93
C LEU A 299 11.57 -21.97 -3.11
N GLU A 300 12.71 -21.84 -3.79
CA GLU A 300 14.01 -21.66 -3.15
C GLU A 300 14.05 -20.37 -2.32
N THR A 301 13.47 -19.29 -2.84
CA THR A 301 13.33 -18.03 -2.10
C THR A 301 12.47 -18.23 -0.85
N ALA A 302 11.32 -18.91 -0.98
CA ALA A 302 10.44 -19.20 0.16
C ALA A 302 11.11 -20.06 1.24
N ILE A 303 11.88 -21.08 0.84
CA ILE A 303 12.68 -21.90 1.76
C ILE A 303 13.73 -21.05 2.47
N LYS A 304 14.49 -20.24 1.71
CA LYS A 304 15.50 -19.33 2.27
C LYS A 304 14.89 -18.37 3.28
N VAL A 305 13.75 -17.76 2.97
CA VAL A 305 13.10 -16.79 3.87
C VAL A 305 12.57 -17.46 5.14
N ILE A 306 11.94 -18.64 5.03
CA ILE A 306 11.51 -19.41 6.21
C ILE A 306 12.70 -19.80 7.10
N ASN A 307 13.80 -20.27 6.51
CA ASN A 307 14.99 -20.65 7.29
C ASN A 307 15.65 -19.45 8.00
N ASN A 308 15.40 -18.22 7.50
CA ASN A 308 15.91 -16.97 8.06
C ASN A 308 14.79 -16.11 8.67
N GLU A 309 13.66 -16.70 9.07
CA GLU A 309 12.46 -15.96 9.50
C GLU A 309 12.79 -14.93 10.58
N LYS A 310 13.50 -15.36 11.64
CA LYS A 310 13.88 -14.49 12.77
C LYS A 310 14.66 -13.26 12.31
N PHE A 311 15.65 -13.45 11.43
CA PHE A 311 16.45 -12.36 10.89
C PHE A 311 15.59 -11.29 10.21
N TYR A 312 14.68 -11.70 9.33
CA TYR A 312 13.79 -10.76 8.64
C TYR A 312 12.83 -10.06 9.60
N ARG A 313 12.27 -10.78 10.59
CA ARG A 313 11.41 -10.17 11.61
C ARG A 313 12.11 -9.08 12.41
N ASP A 314 13.33 -9.37 12.87
CA ASP A 314 14.14 -8.44 13.66
C ASP A 314 14.47 -7.19 12.82
N LYS A 315 14.90 -7.38 11.56
CA LYS A 315 15.19 -6.26 10.68
C LYS A 315 13.97 -5.45 10.25
N PHE A 316 12.81 -6.09 10.06
CA PHE A 316 11.57 -5.39 9.79
C PHE A 316 11.16 -4.51 10.97
N LYS A 317 11.32 -4.99 12.20
CA LYS A 317 11.08 -4.21 13.42
C LYS A 317 11.98 -2.97 13.47
N GLU A 318 13.30 -3.14 13.31
CA GLU A 318 14.27 -2.01 13.28
C GLU A 318 13.91 -0.98 12.19
N LYS A 319 13.57 -1.44 10.98
CA LYS A 319 13.20 -0.56 9.87
C LYS A 319 11.89 0.15 10.12
N LYS A 320 10.89 -0.54 10.68
CA LYS A 320 9.58 0.02 11.02
C LYS A 320 9.70 1.13 12.08
N GLU A 321 10.59 1.00 13.06
CA GLU A 321 10.88 2.05 14.03
C GLU A 321 11.42 3.32 13.36
N LYS A 322 12.38 3.19 12.44
CA LYS A 322 12.89 4.33 11.64
C LYS A 322 11.79 5.02 10.82
N ILE A 323 10.92 4.22 10.18
CA ILE A 323 9.77 4.75 9.42
C ILE A 323 8.80 5.46 10.38
N SER A 324 8.60 4.95 11.60
CA SER A 324 7.73 5.56 12.60
C SER A 324 8.21 6.95 13.00
N LEU A 325 9.53 7.10 13.21
CA LEU A 325 10.14 8.41 13.48
C LEU A 325 9.91 9.39 12.33
N ASN A 326 10.03 8.96 11.07
CA ASN A 326 9.75 9.82 9.92
C ASN A 326 8.29 10.27 9.87
N HIS A 327 7.34 9.37 10.18
CA HIS A 327 5.91 9.70 10.30
C HIS A 327 5.67 10.72 11.41
N GLN A 328 6.21 10.47 12.60
CA GLN A 328 6.08 11.37 13.75
C GLN A 328 6.65 12.75 13.45
N GLN A 329 7.87 12.83 12.91
CA GLN A 329 8.50 14.10 12.54
C GLN A 329 7.67 14.87 11.51
N PHE A 330 7.10 14.18 10.51
CA PHE A 330 6.23 14.84 9.52
C PHE A 330 4.92 15.33 10.15
N LEU A 331 4.27 14.50 10.98
CA LEU A 331 3.05 14.86 11.70
C LEU A 331 3.26 16.05 12.64
N GLN A 332 4.39 16.13 13.36
CA GLN A 332 4.72 17.29 14.19
C GLN A 332 4.93 18.56 13.37
N LYS A 333 5.42 18.47 12.13
CA LYS A 333 5.52 19.64 11.24
C LYS A 333 4.14 20.16 10.84
N ILE A 334 3.14 19.28 10.67
CA ILE A 334 1.77 19.69 10.34
C ILE A 334 1.18 20.58 11.45
N LYS A 335 1.49 20.31 12.72
CA LYS A 335 1.05 21.15 13.86
C LYS A 335 1.47 22.61 13.80
N LYS A 336 2.41 22.98 12.93
CA LYS A 336 2.83 24.39 12.75
C LYS A 336 1.91 25.17 11.81
N TYR A 337 0.97 24.50 11.16
CA TYR A 337 0.06 25.07 10.16
C TYR A 337 -1.40 25.06 10.61
N VAL A 338 -1.69 24.44 11.76
CA VAL A 338 -3.00 24.40 12.42
C VAL A 338 -2.84 24.99 13.81
#